data_AF-A0A940VLU9-F1
#
_entry.id   AF-A0A940VLU9-F1
#
_cell.length_a   1.000
_cell.length_b   1.000
_cell.length_c   1.000
_cell.angle_alpha   90.00
_cell.angle_beta   90.00
_cell.angle_gamma   90.00
#
_symmetry.space_group_name_H-M   'P 1'
#
loop_
_entity.id
_entity.type
_entity.pdbx_description
1 polymer ?
#
loop_
_entity_poly.entity_id
_entity_poly.type
_entity_poly.pdbx_seq_one_letter_code
_entity_poly.pdbx_strand_id
1 'polypeptide(L)'
;MAEKRPPAEGGLEPLPKETQKDYQKRMDAMRARYDNAVSMLQKRAYVQAARELDQIRKVVPSGYLELAQRLDAARSGMREDARRSVDAARAAEDRGDFDDATEAYRRARDLDPSLKVDEPLQRIADQKLLLGAKKCAEGKMEFSYGNNAAAVAALQEAIKLLPQSDPCYATAQEILKKLRK
;
A
#
# COMPACT_ATOMS: atom_id res chain seq x y z
N MET A 1 -37.27 -30.84 -8.89
CA MET A 1 -35.81 -30.58 -8.91
C MET A 1 -35.60 -29.20 -9.50
N ALA A 2 -34.55 -28.48 -9.13
CA ALA A 2 -34.34 -27.13 -9.63
C ALA A 2 -33.95 -27.12 -11.13
N GLU A 3 -34.52 -26.18 -11.89
CA GLU A 3 -34.18 -25.94 -13.29
C GLU A 3 -32.88 -25.13 -13.38
N LYS A 4 -31.87 -25.70 -14.02
CA LYS A 4 -30.53 -25.12 -14.11
C LYS A 4 -30.50 -23.94 -15.08
N ARG A 5 -30.04 -22.78 -14.60
CA ARG A 5 -29.80 -21.60 -15.44
C ARG A 5 -28.36 -21.56 -15.96
N PRO A 6 -28.09 -21.00 -17.16
CA PRO A 6 -26.72 -20.79 -17.63
C PRO A 6 -25.89 -19.90 -16.68
N PRO A 7 -24.60 -20.21 -16.46
CA PRO A 7 -23.70 -19.36 -15.66
C PRO A 7 -23.61 -17.92 -16.15
N ALA A 8 -23.61 -17.72 -17.47
CA ALA A 8 -23.56 -16.40 -18.10
C ALA A 8 -24.74 -15.49 -17.70
N GLU A 9 -25.83 -16.08 -17.23
CA GLU A 9 -27.01 -15.37 -16.72
C GLU A 9 -27.11 -15.38 -15.19
N GLY A 10 -26.06 -15.82 -14.50
CA GLY A 10 -26.00 -15.90 -13.04
C GLY A 10 -26.50 -17.23 -12.45
N GLY A 11 -26.63 -18.27 -13.28
CA GLY A 11 -26.97 -19.61 -12.83
C GLY A 11 -25.87 -20.27 -11.99
N LEU A 12 -26.29 -20.99 -10.95
CA LEU A 12 -25.41 -21.82 -10.12
C LEU A 12 -25.60 -23.30 -10.43
N GLU A 13 -24.68 -24.14 -9.97
CA GLU A 13 -24.91 -25.59 -9.96
C GLU A 13 -25.98 -25.92 -8.89
N PRO A 14 -27.09 -26.60 -9.26
CA PRO A 14 -28.07 -27.06 -8.29
C PRO A 14 -27.48 -28.06 -7.29
N LEU A 15 -27.87 -27.98 -6.03
CA LEU A 15 -27.48 -28.97 -5.02
C LEU A 15 -28.37 -30.22 -5.09
N PRO A 16 -27.88 -31.40 -4.64
CA PRO A 16 -28.70 -32.59 -4.55
C PRO A 16 -29.96 -32.34 -3.72
N LYS A 17 -31.13 -32.70 -4.26
CA LYS A 17 -32.46 -32.52 -3.63
C LYS A 17 -32.85 -31.06 -3.36
N GLU A 18 -32.16 -30.09 -3.96
CA GLU A 18 -32.52 -28.67 -3.85
C GLU A 18 -33.88 -28.38 -4.49
N THR A 19 -34.73 -27.63 -3.78
CA THR A 19 -36.01 -27.16 -4.32
C THR A 19 -35.78 -25.97 -5.25
N GLN A 20 -36.71 -25.72 -6.19
CA GLN A 20 -36.62 -24.54 -7.06
C GLN A 20 -36.54 -23.23 -6.27
N LYS A 21 -37.28 -23.15 -5.16
CA LYS A 21 -37.31 -21.97 -4.28
C LYS A 21 -35.95 -21.74 -3.61
N ASP A 22 -35.33 -22.79 -3.11
CA ASP A 22 -34.02 -22.70 -2.45
C ASP A 22 -32.93 -22.34 -3.46
N TYR A 23 -32.97 -22.92 -4.66
CA TYR A 23 -32.06 -22.61 -5.76
C TYR A 23 -32.15 -21.13 -6.16
N GLN A 24 -33.36 -20.60 -6.36
CA GLN A 24 -33.58 -19.19 -6.68
C GLN A 24 -33.02 -18.28 -5.59
N LYS A 25 -33.30 -18.59 -4.31
CA LYS A 25 -32.79 -17.82 -3.18
C LYS A 25 -31.25 -17.78 -3.15
N ARG A 26 -30.60 -18.91 -3.48
CA ARG A 26 -29.14 -19.02 -3.53
C ARG A 26 -28.54 -18.24 -4.70
N MET A 27 -29.21 -18.26 -5.85
CA MET A 27 -28.85 -17.43 -7.00
C MET A 27 -28.97 -15.94 -6.69
N ASP A 28 -30.08 -15.51 -6.09
CA ASP A 28 -30.31 -14.11 -5.73
C ASP A 28 -29.26 -13.60 -4.74
N ALA A 29 -28.93 -14.42 -3.72
CA ALA A 29 -27.88 -14.11 -2.77
C ALA A 29 -26.50 -13.99 -3.42
N MET A 30 -26.16 -14.90 -4.35
CA MET A 30 -24.89 -14.81 -5.08
C MET A 30 -24.86 -13.61 -6.01
N ARG A 31 -25.99 -13.30 -6.67
CA ARG A 31 -26.12 -12.14 -7.54
C ARG A 31 -25.92 -10.84 -6.77
N ALA A 32 -26.56 -10.71 -5.61
CA ALA A 32 -26.36 -9.56 -4.74
C ALA A 32 -24.90 -9.42 -4.29
N ARG A 33 -24.23 -10.53 -3.96
CA ARG A 33 -22.81 -10.53 -3.61
C ARG A 33 -21.93 -10.06 -4.78
N TYR A 34 -22.21 -10.55 -5.98
CA TYR A 34 -21.52 -10.13 -7.21
C TYR A 34 -21.73 -8.63 -7.48
N ASP A 35 -22.97 -8.14 -7.44
CA ASP A 35 -23.30 -6.74 -7.71
C ASP A 35 -22.64 -5.81 -6.68
N ASN A 36 -22.56 -6.22 -5.41
CA ASN A 36 -21.80 -5.51 -4.36
C ASN A 36 -20.30 -5.43 -4.70
N ALA A 37 -19.68 -6.54 -5.13
CA ALA A 37 -18.28 -6.55 -5.52
C ALA A 37 -18.02 -5.68 -6.78
N VAL A 38 -18.98 -5.64 -7.73
CA VAL A 38 -18.93 -4.74 -8.89
C VAL A 38 -19.05 -3.27 -8.46
N SER A 39 -19.89 -2.94 -7.48
CA SER A 39 -19.97 -1.57 -6.93
C SER A 39 -18.64 -1.12 -6.32
N MET A 40 -17.88 -2.02 -5.69
CA MET A 40 -16.53 -1.69 -5.19
C MET A 40 -15.58 -1.24 -6.31
N LEU A 41 -15.70 -1.80 -7.52
CA LEU A 41 -14.91 -1.35 -8.68
C LEU A 41 -15.24 0.10 -9.06
N GLN A 42 -16.51 0.48 -9.06
CA GLN A 42 -16.95 1.85 -9.36
C GLN A 42 -16.41 2.85 -8.34
N LYS A 43 -16.28 2.42 -7.08
CA LYS A 43 -15.70 3.20 -5.98
C LYS A 43 -14.16 3.16 -5.95
N ARG A 44 -13.52 2.55 -6.97
CA ARG A 44 -12.07 2.32 -7.05
C ARG A 44 -11.49 1.53 -5.87
N ALA A 45 -12.32 0.78 -5.14
CA ALA A 45 -11.91 -0.10 -4.06
C ALA A 45 -11.37 -1.43 -4.63
N TYR A 46 -10.35 -1.37 -5.49
CA TYR A 46 -9.93 -2.48 -6.34
C TYR A 46 -9.44 -3.69 -5.54
N VAL A 47 -8.73 -3.49 -4.42
CA VAL A 47 -8.26 -4.58 -3.55
C VAL A 47 -9.44 -5.35 -2.95
N GLN A 48 -10.45 -4.63 -2.45
CA GLN A 48 -11.65 -5.22 -1.87
C GLN A 48 -12.47 -5.95 -2.94
N ALA A 49 -12.64 -5.31 -4.11
CA ALA A 49 -13.32 -5.90 -5.25
C ALA A 49 -12.63 -7.18 -5.74
N ALA A 50 -11.32 -7.15 -5.94
CA ALA A 50 -10.54 -8.32 -6.37
C ALA A 50 -10.69 -9.47 -5.38
N ARG A 51 -10.59 -9.20 -4.07
CA ARG A 51 -10.77 -10.20 -3.02
C ARG A 51 -12.17 -10.83 -3.06
N GLU A 52 -13.23 -10.03 -3.12
CA GLU A 52 -14.60 -10.54 -3.14
C GLU A 52 -14.90 -11.33 -4.42
N LEU A 53 -14.50 -10.80 -5.59
CA LEU A 53 -14.67 -11.49 -6.87
C LEU A 53 -13.86 -12.80 -6.91
N ASP A 54 -12.66 -12.86 -6.31
CA ASP A 54 -11.87 -14.09 -6.22
C ASP A 54 -12.53 -15.13 -5.30
N GLN A 55 -13.21 -14.69 -4.23
CA GLN A 55 -13.99 -15.60 -3.39
C GLN A 55 -15.23 -16.13 -4.13
N ILE A 56 -15.92 -15.28 -4.90
CA ILE A 56 -17.05 -15.69 -5.74
C ILE A 56 -16.57 -16.74 -6.75
N ARG A 57 -15.46 -16.48 -7.45
CA ARG A 57 -14.88 -17.38 -8.46
C ARG A 57 -14.65 -18.81 -7.96
N LYS A 58 -14.37 -18.98 -6.66
CA LYS A 58 -14.15 -20.31 -6.05
C LYS A 58 -15.42 -21.16 -5.91
N VAL A 59 -16.60 -20.53 -5.90
CA VAL A 59 -17.86 -21.20 -5.54
C VAL A 59 -18.93 -21.13 -6.63
N VAL A 60 -18.66 -20.42 -7.73
CA VAL A 60 -19.55 -20.33 -8.90
C VAL A 60 -18.97 -21.10 -10.09
N PRO A 61 -19.82 -21.57 -11.02
CA PRO A 61 -19.33 -22.18 -12.26
C PRO A 61 -18.50 -21.21 -13.12
N SER A 62 -17.66 -21.76 -14.00
CA SER A 62 -16.96 -20.97 -15.00
C SER A 62 -17.95 -20.22 -15.91
N GLY A 63 -17.59 -19.02 -16.37
CA GLY A 63 -18.46 -18.16 -17.15
C GLY A 63 -19.61 -17.53 -16.36
N TYR A 64 -19.54 -17.52 -15.03
CA TYR A 64 -20.53 -16.84 -14.19
C TYR A 64 -20.54 -15.33 -14.47
N LEU A 65 -21.58 -14.85 -15.16
CA LEU A 65 -21.69 -13.45 -15.61
C LEU A 65 -20.37 -12.98 -16.26
N GLU A 66 -20.00 -11.71 -16.05
CA GLU A 66 -18.73 -11.14 -16.51
C GLU A 66 -17.60 -11.27 -15.46
N LEU A 67 -17.63 -12.28 -14.59
CA LEU A 67 -16.75 -12.37 -13.42
C LEU A 67 -15.25 -12.27 -13.75
N ALA A 68 -14.80 -12.97 -14.80
CA ALA A 68 -13.40 -12.92 -15.23
C ALA A 68 -12.98 -11.49 -15.64
N GLN A 69 -13.81 -10.82 -16.45
CA GLN A 69 -13.55 -9.45 -16.88
C GLN A 69 -13.54 -8.46 -15.70
N ARG A 70 -14.42 -8.66 -14.70
CA ARG A 70 -14.45 -7.82 -13.49
C ARG A 70 -13.20 -8.03 -12.63
N LEU A 71 -12.71 -9.26 -12.52
CA LEU A 71 -11.44 -9.55 -11.85
C LEU A 71 -10.26 -8.89 -12.56
N ASP A 72 -10.21 -8.97 -13.88
CA ASP A 72 -9.15 -8.33 -14.66
C ASP A 72 -9.20 -6.80 -14.55
N ALA A 73 -10.39 -6.22 -14.53
CA ALA A 73 -10.59 -4.79 -14.27
C ALA A 73 -10.09 -4.39 -12.86
N ALA A 74 -10.39 -5.19 -11.83
CA ALA A 74 -9.90 -4.97 -10.47
C ALA A 74 -8.37 -4.96 -10.43
N ARG A 75 -7.75 -5.99 -11.01
CA ARG A 75 -6.29 -6.13 -11.07
C ARG A 75 -5.64 -5.02 -11.88
N SER A 76 -6.28 -4.59 -12.96
CA SER A 76 -5.80 -3.45 -13.75
C SER A 76 -5.84 -2.15 -12.96
N GLY A 77 -6.92 -1.90 -12.22
CA GLY A 77 -7.02 -0.75 -11.32
C GLY A 77 -5.95 -0.76 -10.22
N MET A 78 -5.68 -1.93 -9.62
CA MET A 78 -4.60 -2.08 -8.64
C MET A 78 -3.23 -1.72 -9.24
N ARG A 79 -2.91 -2.22 -10.44
CA ARG A 79 -1.65 -1.88 -11.14
C ARG A 79 -1.55 -0.40 -11.46
N GLU A 80 -2.66 0.24 -11.82
CA GLU A 80 -2.69 1.68 -12.09
C GLU A 80 -2.44 2.49 -10.82
N ASP A 81 -3.10 2.16 -9.71
CA ASP A 81 -2.87 2.82 -8.43
C ASP A 81 -1.45 2.55 -7.89
N ALA A 82 -0.89 1.37 -8.16
CA ALA A 82 0.50 1.04 -7.86
C ALA A 82 1.47 1.95 -8.63
N ARG A 83 1.25 2.16 -9.93
CA ARG A 83 2.06 3.09 -10.75
C ARG A 83 1.99 4.51 -10.22
N ARG A 84 0.79 5.02 -9.89
CA ARG A 84 0.63 6.34 -9.28
C ARG A 84 1.39 6.46 -7.95
N SER A 85 1.42 5.37 -7.17
CA SER A 85 2.17 5.32 -5.91
C SER A 85 3.69 5.38 -6.17
N VAL A 86 4.19 4.73 -7.22
CA VAL A 86 5.60 4.86 -7.65
C VAL A 86 5.93 6.30 -8.08
N ASP A 87 5.07 6.94 -8.86
CA ASP A 87 5.29 8.32 -9.32
C ASP A 87 5.30 9.30 -8.13
N ALA A 88 4.37 9.11 -7.17
CA ALA A 88 4.36 9.88 -5.93
C ALA A 88 5.62 9.65 -5.09
N ALA A 89 6.11 8.39 -5.03
CA ALA A 89 7.32 8.05 -4.30
C ALA A 89 8.56 8.75 -4.88
N ARG A 90 8.71 8.75 -6.21
CA ARG A 90 9.79 9.46 -6.90
C ARG A 90 9.73 10.96 -6.66
N ALA A 91 8.55 11.55 -6.76
CA ALA A 91 8.38 12.99 -6.51
C ALA A 91 8.70 13.37 -5.06
N ALA A 92 8.39 12.50 -4.09
CA ALA A 92 8.76 12.70 -2.69
C ALA A 92 10.28 12.54 -2.48
N GLU A 93 10.89 11.52 -3.09
CA GLU A 93 12.34 11.30 -3.07
C GLU A 93 13.11 12.52 -3.62
N ASP A 94 12.67 13.07 -4.76
CA ASP A 94 13.27 14.26 -5.39
C ASP A 94 13.20 15.51 -4.50
N ARG A 95 12.19 15.60 -3.62
CA ARG A 95 12.05 16.68 -2.63
C ARG A 95 12.83 16.44 -1.33
N GLY A 96 13.38 15.24 -1.15
CA GLY A 96 13.97 14.81 0.12
C GLY A 96 12.96 14.37 1.18
N ASP A 97 11.68 14.19 0.80
CA ASP A 97 10.61 13.70 1.67
C ASP A 97 10.72 12.17 1.80
N PHE A 98 11.80 11.69 2.42
CA PHE A 98 12.20 10.28 2.38
C PHE A 98 11.20 9.31 3.02
N ASP A 99 10.48 9.74 4.06
CA ASP A 99 9.48 8.91 4.74
C ASP A 99 8.24 8.73 3.85
N ASP A 100 7.77 9.80 3.20
CA ASP A 100 6.67 9.77 2.24
C ASP A 100 7.04 8.92 1.02
N ALA A 101 8.26 9.06 0.52
CA ALA A 101 8.79 8.24 -0.58
C ALA A 101 8.77 6.75 -0.21
N THR A 102 9.24 6.42 0.99
CA THR A 102 9.25 5.05 1.51
C THR A 102 7.85 4.47 1.63
N GLU A 103 6.89 5.22 2.19
CA GLU A 103 5.50 4.77 2.31
C GLU A 103 4.87 4.52 0.93
N ALA A 104 5.07 5.44 -0.02
CA ALA A 104 4.51 5.33 -1.35
C ALA A 104 5.10 4.14 -2.14
N TYR A 105 6.40 3.86 -2.05
CA TYR A 105 6.99 2.65 -2.63
C TYR A 105 6.43 1.36 -2.01
N ARG A 106 6.24 1.31 -0.69
CA ARG A 106 5.64 0.15 -0.01
C ARG A 106 4.20 -0.08 -0.47
N ARG A 107 3.40 0.99 -0.54
CA ARG A 107 2.03 0.94 -1.04
C ARG A 107 1.97 0.43 -2.49
N ALA A 108 2.90 0.86 -3.33
CA ALA A 108 2.99 0.35 -4.70
C ALA A 108 3.20 -1.17 -4.73
N ARG A 109 4.13 -1.70 -3.92
CA ARG A 109 4.41 -3.14 -3.81
C ARG A 109 3.22 -3.92 -3.24
N ASP A 110 2.50 -3.36 -2.29
CA ASP A 110 1.32 -4.03 -1.71
C ASP A 110 0.17 -4.14 -2.74
N LEU A 111 0.05 -3.16 -3.63
CA LEU A 111 -0.92 -3.17 -4.73
C LEU A 111 -0.49 -4.05 -5.91
N ASP A 112 0.80 -4.05 -6.23
CA ASP A 112 1.41 -4.87 -7.28
C ASP A 112 2.74 -5.48 -6.80
N PRO A 113 2.71 -6.73 -6.30
CA PRO A 113 3.90 -7.41 -5.79
C PRO A 113 4.98 -7.69 -6.85
N SER A 114 4.68 -7.51 -8.15
CA SER A 114 5.69 -7.66 -9.21
C SER A 114 6.61 -6.45 -9.35
N LEU A 115 6.27 -5.32 -8.72
CA LEU A 115 7.09 -4.12 -8.74
C LEU A 115 8.36 -4.29 -7.92
N LYS A 116 9.49 -3.99 -8.56
CA LYS A 116 10.81 -3.98 -7.92
C LYS A 116 11.02 -2.63 -7.22
N VAL A 117 10.74 -2.58 -5.93
CA VAL A 117 10.90 -1.36 -5.11
C VAL A 117 12.06 -1.43 -4.12
N ASP A 118 12.74 -2.58 -4.02
CA ASP A 118 13.80 -2.78 -3.02
C ASP A 118 15.02 -1.88 -3.27
N GLU A 119 15.44 -1.71 -4.53
CA GLU A 119 16.54 -0.81 -4.89
C GLU A 119 16.23 0.66 -4.58
N PRO A 120 15.08 1.24 -4.98
CA PRO A 120 14.69 2.58 -4.55
C PRO A 120 14.62 2.75 -3.03
N LEU A 121 14.08 1.77 -2.31
CA LEU A 121 14.01 1.80 -0.85
C LEU A 121 15.39 1.80 -0.20
N GLN A 122 16.32 1.01 -0.73
CA GLN A 122 17.71 1.00 -0.26
C GLN A 122 18.39 2.35 -0.54
N ARG A 123 18.19 2.90 -1.74
CA ARG A 123 18.74 4.22 -2.11
C ARG A 123 18.25 5.33 -1.18
N ILE A 124 16.96 5.34 -0.83
CA ILE A 124 16.41 6.28 0.15
C ILE A 124 17.08 6.09 1.52
N ALA A 125 17.27 4.85 1.98
CA ALA A 125 17.94 4.58 3.24
C ALA A 125 19.38 5.12 3.25
N ASP A 126 20.13 4.91 2.16
CA ASP A 126 21.49 5.41 2.01
C ASP A 126 21.54 6.95 2.00
N GLN A 127 20.61 7.59 1.30
CA GLN A 127 20.48 9.06 1.28
C GLN A 127 20.17 9.62 2.68
N LYS A 128 19.27 8.99 3.44
CA LYS A 128 18.97 9.36 4.83
C LYS A 128 20.22 9.27 5.69
N LEU A 129 21.00 8.19 5.57
CA LEU A 129 22.23 8.02 6.33
C LEU A 129 23.26 9.12 6.00
N LEU A 130 23.51 9.38 4.72
CA LEU A 130 24.46 10.40 4.28
C LEU A 130 24.05 11.80 4.75
N LEU A 131 22.79 12.18 4.56
CA LEU A 131 22.31 13.49 4.98
C LEU A 131 22.29 13.62 6.51
N GLY A 132 21.87 12.57 7.21
CA GLY A 132 21.87 12.51 8.67
C GLY A 132 23.27 12.67 9.25
N ALA A 133 24.26 11.98 8.69
CA ALA A 133 25.66 12.10 9.10
C ALA A 133 26.22 13.52 8.85
N LYS A 134 25.84 14.15 7.73
CA LYS A 134 26.20 15.54 7.45
C LYS A 134 25.59 16.49 8.47
N LYS A 135 24.28 16.37 8.74
CA LYS A 135 23.55 17.19 9.73
C LYS A 135 24.09 17.01 11.14
N CYS A 136 24.49 15.79 11.48
CA CYS A 136 25.19 15.48 12.71
C CYS A 136 26.49 16.27 12.85
N ALA A 137 27.35 16.23 11.83
CA ALA A 137 28.64 16.91 11.85
C ALA A 137 28.47 18.44 11.94
N GLU A 138 27.55 19.01 11.15
CA GLU A 138 27.14 20.41 11.22
C GLU A 138 26.70 20.79 12.65
N GLY A 139 25.79 20.00 13.24
CA GLY A 139 25.27 20.27 14.57
C GLY A 139 26.34 20.23 15.67
N LYS A 140 27.30 19.31 15.59
CA LYS A 140 28.44 19.25 16.52
C LYS A 140 29.36 20.48 16.38
N MET A 141 29.63 20.89 15.14
CA MET A 141 30.44 22.06 14.84
C MET A 141 29.79 23.34 15.37
N GLU A 142 28.51 23.57 15.06
CA GLU A 142 27.77 24.74 15.53
C GLU A 142 27.71 24.80 17.07
N PHE A 143 27.52 23.65 17.71
CA PHE A 143 27.57 23.55 19.18
C PHE A 143 28.94 23.97 19.73
N SER A 144 30.03 23.54 19.09
CA SER A 144 31.39 23.91 19.51
C SER A 144 31.69 25.41 19.36
N TYR A 145 31.02 26.08 18.41
CA TYR A 145 31.12 27.53 18.22
C TYR A 145 30.13 28.33 19.09
N GLY A 146 29.31 27.66 19.91
CA GLY A 146 28.29 28.31 20.73
C GLY A 146 27.05 28.77 19.95
N ASN A 147 26.93 28.41 18.68
CA ASN A 147 25.78 28.72 17.82
C ASN A 147 24.63 27.74 18.12
N ASN A 148 24.09 27.83 19.33
CA ASN A 148 23.17 26.82 19.88
C ASN A 148 21.89 26.63 19.05
N ALA A 149 21.34 27.70 18.45
CA ALA A 149 20.14 27.59 17.60
C ALA A 149 20.40 26.76 16.34
N ALA A 150 21.51 27.00 15.65
CA ALA A 150 21.92 26.25 14.47
C ALA A 150 22.26 24.79 14.83
N ALA A 151 22.93 24.59 15.97
CA ALA A 151 23.21 23.26 16.51
C ALA A 151 21.92 22.47 16.77
N VAL A 152 20.92 23.08 17.41
CA VAL A 152 19.63 22.43 17.68
C VAL A 152 18.96 22.00 16.38
N ALA A 153 18.86 22.91 15.39
CA ALA A 153 18.22 22.62 14.12
C ALA A 153 18.90 21.44 13.39
N ALA A 154 20.23 21.47 13.28
CA ALA A 154 21.00 20.43 12.59
C ALA A 154 20.93 19.07 13.31
N LEU A 155 21.05 19.04 14.64
CA LEU A 155 20.99 17.80 15.42
C LEU A 155 19.59 17.18 15.44
N GLN A 156 18.53 17.98 15.45
CA GLN A 156 17.16 17.47 15.31
C GLN A 156 16.95 16.80 13.96
N GLU A 157 17.48 17.41 12.90
CA GLU A 157 17.38 16.84 11.56
C GLU A 157 18.19 15.53 11.44
N ALA A 158 19.38 15.49 12.03
CA ALA A 158 20.18 14.27 12.10
C ALA A 158 19.41 13.11 12.77
N ILE A 159 18.71 13.36 13.88
CA ILE A 159 17.90 12.36 14.59
C ILE A 159 16.71 11.87 13.78
N LYS A 160 16.09 12.72 12.95
CA LYS A 160 14.99 12.29 12.06
C LYS A 160 15.48 11.34 10.96
N LEU A 161 16.70 11.57 10.47
CA LEU A 161 17.25 10.86 9.33
C LEU A 161 17.98 9.58 9.73
N LEU A 162 18.71 9.61 10.85
CA LEU A 162 19.56 8.50 11.29
C LEU A 162 18.76 7.44 12.06
N PRO A 163 19.08 6.15 11.89
CA PRO A 163 18.54 5.10 12.74
C PRO A 163 19.05 5.25 14.18
N GLN A 164 18.30 4.73 15.15
CA GLN A 164 18.68 4.79 16.56
C GLN A 164 20.01 4.06 16.88
N SER A 165 20.39 3.10 16.03
CA SER A 165 21.67 2.38 16.14
C SER A 165 22.87 3.20 15.68
N ASP A 166 22.67 4.34 15.01
CA ASP A 166 23.78 5.20 14.58
C ASP A 166 24.44 5.89 15.78
N PRO A 167 25.78 5.85 15.92
CA PRO A 167 26.49 6.49 17.03
C PRO A 167 26.19 7.99 17.17
N CYS A 168 25.94 8.67 16.05
CA CYS A 168 25.58 10.07 16.12
C CYS A 168 24.16 10.31 16.62
N TYR A 169 23.22 9.39 16.43
CA TYR A 169 21.88 9.52 16.99
C TYR A 169 21.92 9.75 18.51
N ALA A 170 22.67 8.91 19.23
CA ALA A 170 22.87 9.07 20.67
C ALA A 170 23.60 10.38 21.01
N THR A 171 24.68 10.70 20.29
CA THR A 171 25.46 11.93 20.52
C THR A 171 24.59 13.19 20.33
N ALA A 172 23.77 13.22 19.29
CA ALA A 172 22.88 14.34 18.98
C ALA A 172 21.84 14.52 20.09
N GLN A 173 21.26 13.44 20.62
CA GLN A 173 20.32 13.50 21.74
C GLN A 173 20.98 14.09 23.00
N GLU A 174 22.20 13.69 23.32
CA GLU A 174 22.93 14.20 24.49
C GLU A 174 23.20 15.70 24.39
N ILE A 175 23.67 16.18 23.23
CA ILE A 175 23.93 17.60 23.01
C ILE A 175 22.63 18.40 23.09
N LEU A 176 21.57 17.94 22.43
CA LEU A 176 20.25 18.59 22.50
C LEU A 176 19.72 18.67 23.95
N LYS A 177 19.98 17.66 24.78
CA LYS A 177 19.61 17.68 26.21
C LYS A 177 20.40 18.73 27.00
N LYS A 178 21.68 18.95 26.68
CA LYS A 178 22.50 20.00 27.30
C LYS A 178 22.01 21.39 26.93
N LEU A 179 21.58 21.58 25.69
CA LEU A 179 21.10 22.87 25.16
C LEU A 179 19.68 23.27 25.62
N ARG A 180 18.94 22.33 26.24
CA ARG A 180 17.61 22.58 26.82
C ARG A 180 17.65 23.02 28.30
N LYS A 181 18.84 23.03 28.90
CA LYS A 181 19.06 23.50 30.27
C LYS A 181 19.47 24.96 30.25
#